data_AF-A0AB33TH40-F1
#
_entry.id   AF-A0AB33TH40-F1
#
_cell.length_a   1.000
_cell.length_b   1.000
_cell.length_c   1.000
_cell.angle_alpha   90.00
_cell.angle_beta   90.00
_cell.angle_gamma   90.00
#
_symmetry.space_group_name_H-M   'P 1'
#
loop_
_entity.id
_entity.type
_entity.pdbx_description
1 polymer ?
#
loop_
_entity_poly.entity_id
_entity_poly.type
_entity_poly.pdbx_seq_one_letter_code
_entity_poly.pdbx_strand_id
1 'polypeptide(L)' 'MATTFTMPELPGITFTAERGGLDPDGKLNPSWIQITGTSDADGQMVSCIGFAGP' A
#
# COMPACT_ATOMS: atom_id res chain seq x y z
N MET A 1 -13.61 7.38 7.62
CA MET A 1 -13.87 6.01 7.16
C MET A 1 -12.60 5.21 7.38
N ALA A 2 -12.64 4.16 8.19
CA ALA A 2 -11.50 3.29 8.40
C ALA A 2 -11.79 1.95 7.71
N THR A 3 -10.83 1.45 6.95
CA THR A 3 -10.88 0.11 6.37
C THR A 3 -10.00 -0.79 7.22
N THR A 4 -10.61 -1.83 7.79
CA THR A 4 -9.89 -2.85 8.56
C THR A 4 -9.97 -4.16 7.79
N PHE A 5 -8.82 -4.77 7.51
CA PHE A 5 -8.73 -6.11 6.94
C PHE A 5 -7.90 -6.98 7.89
N THR A 6 -8.36 -8.21 8.10
CA THR A 6 -7.63 -9.24 8.83
C THR A 6 -7.28 -10.32 7.82
N MET A 7 -5.99 -10.56 7.62
CA MET A 7 -5.50 -11.61 6.71
C MET A 7 -4.84 -12.71 7.56
N PRO A 8 -5.52 -13.85 7.76
CA PRO A 8 -4.98 -14.93 8.58
C PRO A 8 -3.75 -15.59 7.93
N GLU A 9 -3.74 -15.73 6.60
CA GLU A 9 -2.57 -16.11 5.79
C GLU A 9 -2.67 -15.40 4.42
N LEU A 10 -1.57 -14.84 3.94
CA LEU A 10 -1.43 -14.25 2.60
C LEU A 10 -0.24 -14.91 1.87
N PRO A 11 -0.35 -16.19 1.50
CA PRO A 11 0.69 -16.82 0.71
C PRO A 11 0.76 -16.15 -0.67
N GLY A 12 1.96 -15.74 -1.09
CA GLY A 12 2.21 -15.22 -2.42
C GLY A 12 1.94 -13.72 -2.61
N ILE A 13 1.84 -12.93 -1.53
CA ILE A 13 1.77 -11.47 -1.62
C ILE A 13 2.79 -10.83 -0.67
N THR A 14 3.69 -10.03 -1.23
CA THR A 14 4.63 -9.19 -0.47
C THR A 14 4.06 -7.78 -0.33
N PHE A 15 4.09 -7.23 0.89
CA PHE A 15 3.74 -5.84 1.16
C PHE A 15 4.99 -5.01 1.38
N THR A 16 5.14 -3.92 0.63
CA THR A 16 6.20 -2.94 0.81
C THR A 16 5.58 -1.65 1.33
N ALA A 17 6.10 -1.15 2.46
CA ALA A 17 5.74 0.14 3.00
C ALA A 17 6.89 1.14 2.75
N GLU A 18 6.60 2.23 2.06
CA GLU A 18 7.57 3.27 1.71
C GLU A 18 7.10 4.63 2.22
N ARG A 19 8.05 5.48 2.59
CA ARG A 19 7.76 6.88 2.94
C ARG A 19 7.57 7.68 1.66
N GLY A 20 6.53 8.48 1.63
CA GLY A 20 6.03 9.11 0.41
C GLY A 20 4.96 8.27 -0.26
N GLY A 21 4.29 8.85 -1.24
CA GLY A 21 3.23 8.21 -2.02
C GLY A 21 2.50 9.21 -2.88
N LEU A 22 1.64 8.73 -3.76
CA LEU A 22 0.73 9.60 -4.49
C LEU A 22 -0.52 9.85 -3.66
N ASP A 23 -0.93 11.11 -3.55
CA ASP A 23 -2.24 11.48 -3.03
C ASP A 23 -3.35 11.13 -4.05
N PRO A 24 -4.65 11.20 -3.68
CA PRO A 24 -5.77 10.95 -4.57
C PRO A 24 -5.77 11.81 -5.85
N ASP A 25 -5.08 12.95 -5.84
CA ASP A 25 -4.93 13.84 -6.99
C ASP A 25 -3.69 13.48 -7.85
N GLY A 26 -2.98 12.41 -7.50
CA GLY A 26 -1.78 11.95 -8.19
C GLY A 26 -0.53 12.78 -7.89
N LYS A 27 -0.51 13.58 -6.83
CA LYS A 27 0.67 14.36 -6.42
C LYS A 27 1.49 13.60 -5.40
N LEU A 28 2.81 13.71 -5.53
CA LEU A 28 3.73 13.12 -4.55
C LEU A 28 3.59 13.83 -3.20
N ASN A 29 3.18 13.10 -2.17
CA ASN A 29 3.12 13.57 -0.80
C ASN A 29 4.20 12.89 0.06
N PRO A 30 5.32 13.57 0.37
CA PRO A 30 6.41 12.97 1.14
C PRO A 30 6.07 12.71 2.62
N SER A 31 4.95 13.25 3.12
CA SER A 31 4.49 13.00 4.50
C SER A 31 3.62 11.75 4.61
N TRP A 32 3.40 11.03 3.50
CA TRP A 32 2.57 9.84 3.47
C TRP A 32 3.37 8.57 3.72
N ILE A 33 2.67 7.50 4.06
CA ILE A 33 3.19 6.15 3.92
C ILE A 33 2.33 5.46 2.86
N GLN A 34 2.98 4.98 1.81
CA GLN A 34 2.33 4.15 0.81
C GLN A 34 2.64 2.69 1.11
N ILE A 35 1.59 1.88 1.17
CA ILE A 35 1.67 0.43 1.31
C ILE A 35 1.24 -0.18 -0.02
N THR A 36 2.17 -0.85 -0.68
CA THR A 36 1.95 -1.54 -1.94
C THR A 36 1.96 -3.05 -1.68
N GLY A 37 0.89 -3.74 -2.07
CA GLY A 37 0.85 -5.20 -2.11
C GLY A 37 1.18 -5.69 -3.51
N THR A 38 2.13 -6.62 -3.61
CA THR A 38 2.63 -7.17 -4.86
C THR A 38 2.49 -8.68 -4.86
N SER A 39 1.96 -9.26 -5.94
CA SER A 39 1.89 -10.70 -6.16
C SER A 39 3.30 -11.27 -6.38
N ASP A 40 3.66 -12.30 -5.63
CA ASP A 40 4.96 -12.96 -5.74
C ASP A 40 5.09 -13.79 -7.03
N ALA A 41 3.96 -14.16 -7.64
CA ALA A 41 3.93 -14.99 -8.85
C ALA A 41 4.36 -14.24 -10.11
N ASP A 42 4.03 -12.95 -10.20
CA ASP A 42 4.20 -12.14 -11.42
C ASP A 42 4.63 -10.69 -11.16
N GLY A 43 4.81 -10.29 -9.90
CA GLY A 43 5.20 -8.94 -9.53
C GLY A 43 4.10 -7.90 -9.72
N GLN A 44 2.85 -8.30 -9.99
CA GLN A 44 1.76 -7.35 -10.20
C GLN A 44 1.30 -6.71 -8.89
N MET A 45 1.04 -5.40 -8.95
CA MET A 45 0.44 -4.67 -7.84
C MET A 45 -1.02 -5.08 -7.68
N VAL A 46 -1.35 -5.66 -6.53
CA VAL A 46 -2.70 -6.12 -6.17
C VAL A 46 -3.39 -5.20 -5.16
N SER A 47 -2.62 -4.31 -4.52
CA SER A 47 -3.14 -3.32 -3.56
C SER A 47 -2.24 -2.08 -3.51
N CYS A 48 -2.83 -0.90 -3.38
CA CYS A 48 -2.14 0.35 -3.11
C CYS A 48 -2.94 1.16 -2.10
N ILE A 49 -2.34 1.45 -0.95
CA ILE A 49 -2.99 2.17 0.14
C ILE A 49 -2.07 3.28 0.63
N GLY A 50 -2.52 4.53 0.51
CA GLY A 50 -1.83 5.70 1.04
C GLY A 50 -2.53 6.22 2.29
N PHE A 51 -1.78 6.47 3.36
CA PHE A 51 -2.28 7.17 4.54
C PHE A 51 -1.47 8.43 4.78
N ALA A 52 -2.16 9.51 5.16
CA ALA A 52 -1.51 10.70 5.70
C ALA A 52 -0.83 10.31 7.02
N GLY A 53 0.50 10.47 7.09
CA GLY A 53 1.20 10.44 8.38
C GLY A 53 0.80 11.65 9.23
N PRO A 54 0.93 11.58 10.56
CA PRO A 54 0.79 12.74 11.43
C PRO A 54 1.83 13.84 11.11
#